data_AF-A0A2R4WUE2-F1
#
_entry.id   AF-A0A2R4WUE2-F1
#
_cell.length_a   1.000
_cell.length_b   1.000
_cell.length_c   1.000
_cell.angle_alpha   90.00
_cell.angle_beta   90.00
_cell.angle_gamma   90.00
#
_symmetry.space_group_name_H-M   'P 1'
#
loop_
_entity.id
_entity.type
_entity.pdbx_description
1 polymer ?
#
loop_
_entity_poly.entity_id
_entity_poly.type
_entity_poly.pdbx_seq_one_letter_code
_entity_poly.pdbx_strand_id
1 'polypeptide(L)'
;MATRRAFLGGAAASAVALAAQGAGARRAFALEQRNGVDFLRGPYNLAFFYRHNLAYRIGAGMHFFHSKQHDLLQLTRFEDHAAVDARFDQEALEWLLNPPATEPEMPYYSSYVDRAMHTLFRTIDWTHMHHEQTYDVMAFREIPWAEKKAWTDRAVKYYLTMQTEGVPRSPAPLELTMRRAGIMMKPYFNYFRNFYPLDQSLFYVAHWWHPAVYEAQMISGNQDQEAAIKGVEDVMHREVIPNRPGRMVLSREIMPRYSRMTPESANIFDNLHMLHGIAYSILAYKGWSVEEKRAEMYRVIQAMGYQPGDEAYARKFGEPHPAYDPRTYPNWVRSPQGAMGMIMMDMLMEMLPMMYPGGLSKAEKSAVMQQMMKNGRLGIEPGEIPGSLHDAMMRVAPGMRMMPGATEPGETPRMMTETMEANWRRKAERMPDIAPIDMGVEPSLGAARVASR
;
A
#
# COMPACT_ATOMS: atom_id res chain seq x y z
N MET A 1 65.88 -10.82 14.13
CA MET A 1 65.12 -10.93 15.39
C MET A 1 65.02 -9.53 16.01
N ALA A 2 63.79 -9.02 16.23
CA ALA A 2 63.32 -7.87 17.05
C ALA A 2 64.22 -6.60 17.19
N THR A 3 63.77 -5.35 17.02
CA THR A 3 62.76 -4.65 17.86
C THR A 3 62.35 -3.24 17.32
N ARG A 4 61.11 -2.88 17.68
CA ARG A 4 60.39 -1.59 17.89
C ARG A 4 61.05 -0.19 17.79
N ARG A 5 60.18 0.75 17.30
CA ARG A 5 59.89 2.16 17.72
C ARG A 5 60.83 3.31 17.28
N ALA A 6 60.29 4.29 16.54
CA ALA A 6 59.96 5.67 17.01
C ALA A 6 59.71 6.63 15.83
N PHE A 7 59.00 7.75 16.12
CA PHE A 7 58.68 8.92 15.28
C PHE A 7 57.54 8.69 14.25
N LEU A 8 56.38 9.35 14.32
CA LEU A 8 56.13 10.77 14.57
C LEU A 8 54.82 10.98 15.34
N GLY A 9 54.89 11.79 16.39
CA GLY A 9 53.74 12.44 17.01
C GLY A 9 53.95 13.95 16.97
N GLY A 10 52.87 14.71 16.76
CA GLY A 10 52.82 16.14 17.03
C GLY A 10 52.19 16.97 15.91
N ALA A 11 50.90 17.29 16.06
CA ALA A 11 50.32 18.63 15.95
C ALA A 11 48.80 18.54 15.70
N ALA A 12 48.05 18.16 16.74
CA ALA A 12 46.61 18.37 16.82
C ALA A 12 46.37 19.35 17.97
N ALA A 13 46.15 20.63 17.64
CA ALA A 13 45.41 21.59 18.46
C ALA A 13 45.35 22.94 17.74
N SER A 14 44.16 23.56 17.78
CA SER A 14 43.85 24.96 17.45
C SER A 14 43.22 25.22 16.07
N ALA A 15 41.93 24.90 15.95
CA ALA A 15 40.95 25.70 15.19
C ALA A 15 39.51 25.34 15.60
N VAL A 16 39.20 25.47 16.89
CA VAL A 16 37.81 25.55 17.37
C VAL A 16 37.64 26.96 17.92
N ALA A 17 36.93 27.79 17.16
CA ALA A 17 36.16 28.99 17.55
C ALA A 17 36.29 30.08 16.48
N LEU A 18 35.29 30.16 15.59
CA LEU A 18 34.71 31.39 15.00
C LEU A 18 33.86 31.03 13.78
N ALA A 19 32.68 30.46 14.01
CA ALA A 19 31.59 30.42 13.02
C ALA A 19 30.22 30.25 13.69
N ALA A 20 30.04 30.86 14.87
CA ALA A 20 28.76 30.96 15.54
C ALA A 20 28.35 32.44 15.56
N GLN A 21 27.79 32.91 14.44
CA GLN A 21 26.79 33.98 14.34
C GLN A 21 26.65 34.43 12.87
N GLY A 22 25.45 34.25 12.33
CA GLY A 22 25.01 34.92 11.10
C GLY A 22 25.08 34.10 9.81
N ALA A 23 24.08 33.27 9.57
CA ALA A 23 23.47 33.04 8.25
C ALA A 23 22.45 31.91 8.40
N GLY A 24 21.24 32.08 7.85
CA GLY A 24 20.21 31.06 7.83
C GLY A 24 20.79 29.73 7.38
N ALA A 25 20.75 28.73 8.26
CA ALA A 25 21.10 27.37 7.91
C ALA A 25 20.12 26.91 6.84
N ARG A 26 20.51 27.06 5.57
CA ARG A 26 20.01 26.20 4.50
C ARG A 26 20.20 24.80 5.04
N ARG A 27 19.12 24.10 5.38
CA ARG A 27 19.19 22.65 5.68
C ARG A 27 19.96 22.05 4.52
N ALA A 28 21.19 21.61 4.78
CA ALA A 28 21.95 20.86 3.80
C ALA A 28 21.05 19.68 3.44
N PHE A 29 20.63 19.60 2.18
CA PHE A 29 19.91 18.43 1.68
C PHE A 29 20.83 17.24 1.93
N ALA A 30 20.46 16.38 2.89
CA ALA A 30 21.14 15.11 3.03
C ALA A 30 20.99 14.40 1.68
N LEU A 31 22.12 14.08 1.04
CA LEU A 31 22.10 13.29 -0.19
C LEU A 31 21.41 11.97 0.14
N GLU A 32 20.33 11.67 -0.56
CA GLU A 32 19.61 10.42 -0.35
C GLU A 32 20.48 9.26 -0.81
N GLN A 33 20.53 8.23 0.04
CA GLN A 33 21.22 7.00 -0.27
C GLN A 33 20.49 6.28 -1.42
N ARG A 34 21.18 6.10 -2.56
CA ARG A 34 20.65 5.49 -3.80
C ARG A 34 21.19 4.09 -4.13
N ASN A 35 22.05 3.51 -3.30
CA ASN A 35 22.42 2.09 -3.48
C ASN A 35 21.27 1.18 -3.04
N GLY A 36 21.01 0.14 -3.83
CA GLY A 36 19.95 -0.84 -3.59
C GLY A 36 20.42 -2.07 -2.83
N VAL A 37 19.46 -2.77 -2.25
CA VAL A 37 19.61 -4.16 -1.80
C VAL A 37 18.94 -5.01 -2.88
N ASP A 38 19.62 -6.08 -3.29
CA ASP A 38 19.15 -6.98 -4.35
C ASP A 38 18.24 -8.09 -3.78
N PHE A 39 17.70 -8.95 -4.65
CA PHE A 39 16.90 -10.12 -4.29
C PHE A 39 17.63 -11.04 -3.30
N LEU A 40 16.87 -11.65 -2.39
CA LEU A 40 17.36 -12.81 -1.63
C LEU A 40 17.60 -13.95 -2.62
N ARG A 41 18.86 -14.35 -2.74
CA ARG A 41 19.25 -15.47 -3.60
C ARG A 41 18.69 -16.78 -3.08
N GLY A 42 18.12 -17.56 -3.99
CA GLY A 42 17.58 -18.89 -3.77
C GLY A 42 17.36 -19.65 -5.08
N PRO A 43 17.11 -20.97 -5.00
CA PRO A 43 16.85 -21.78 -6.19
C PRO A 43 15.53 -21.42 -6.89
N TYR A 44 14.64 -20.72 -6.20
CA TYR A 44 13.33 -20.32 -6.69
C TYR A 44 13.33 -19.04 -7.54
N ASN A 45 14.41 -18.25 -7.55
CA ASN A 45 14.40 -16.96 -8.25
C ASN A 45 14.00 -17.14 -9.72
N LEU A 46 13.07 -16.30 -10.20
CA LEU A 46 12.46 -16.31 -11.52
C LEU A 46 11.54 -17.51 -11.80
N ALA A 47 11.20 -18.35 -10.83
CA ALA A 47 10.27 -19.46 -11.03
C ALA A 47 8.90 -18.98 -11.54
N PHE A 48 8.40 -17.85 -11.06
CA PHE A 48 7.14 -17.27 -11.55
C PHE A 48 7.27 -16.80 -13.00
N PHE A 49 8.38 -16.15 -13.36
CA PHE A 49 8.67 -15.74 -14.74
C PHE A 49 8.68 -16.93 -15.70
N TYR A 50 9.36 -18.02 -15.35
CA TYR A 50 9.50 -19.18 -16.22
C TYR A 50 8.25 -20.04 -16.29
N ARG A 51 7.53 -20.19 -15.18
CA ARG A 51 6.37 -21.07 -15.10
C ARG A 51 5.07 -20.38 -15.52
N HIS A 52 4.92 -19.11 -15.17
CA HIS A 52 3.68 -18.32 -15.30
C HIS A 52 3.94 -17.01 -16.04
N ASN A 53 4.60 -17.10 -17.21
CA ASN A 53 5.11 -15.93 -17.92
C ASN A 53 4.04 -14.88 -18.26
N LEU A 54 2.84 -15.29 -18.68
CA LEU A 54 1.76 -14.33 -18.96
C LEU A 54 1.37 -13.54 -17.72
N ALA A 55 1.18 -14.22 -16.59
CA ALA A 55 0.88 -13.59 -15.32
C ALA A 55 2.00 -12.63 -14.88
N TYR A 56 3.27 -13.05 -14.98
CA TYR A 56 4.42 -12.18 -14.73
C TYR A 56 4.35 -10.89 -15.58
N ARG A 57 4.06 -11.02 -16.87
CA ARG A 57 3.96 -9.88 -17.78
C ARG A 57 2.79 -8.97 -17.44
N ILE A 58 1.64 -9.51 -17.03
CA ILE A 58 0.50 -8.72 -16.54
C ILE A 58 0.93 -7.90 -15.31
N GLY A 59 1.63 -8.51 -14.35
CA GLY A 59 2.20 -7.80 -13.20
C GLY A 59 3.16 -6.67 -13.62
N ALA A 60 4.04 -6.92 -14.59
CA ALA A 60 4.91 -5.89 -15.16
C ALA A 60 4.13 -4.73 -15.80
N GLY A 61 3.01 -5.01 -16.47
CA GLY A 61 2.08 -4.00 -16.97
C GLY A 61 1.45 -3.16 -15.86
N MET A 62 1.15 -3.78 -14.71
CA MET A 62 0.67 -3.08 -13.52
C MET A 62 1.72 -2.16 -12.92
N HIS A 63 2.96 -2.64 -12.79
CA HIS A 63 4.06 -1.83 -12.26
C HIS A 63 4.38 -0.63 -13.17
N PHE A 64 4.23 -0.77 -14.50
CA PHE A 64 4.32 0.35 -15.44
C PHE A 64 3.36 1.48 -15.07
N PHE A 65 2.06 1.19 -14.95
CA PHE A 65 1.10 2.26 -14.71
C PHE A 65 1.18 2.80 -13.28
N HIS A 66 1.52 1.94 -12.30
CA HIS A 66 1.86 2.38 -10.95
C HIS A 66 3.00 3.38 -10.96
N SER A 67 4.03 3.15 -11.78
CA SER A 67 5.13 4.09 -11.93
C SER A 67 4.65 5.37 -12.58
N LYS A 68 4.19 5.31 -13.84
CA LYS A 68 3.94 6.48 -14.69
C LYS A 68 2.94 7.47 -14.09
N GLN A 69 1.97 7.00 -13.31
CA GLN A 69 1.00 7.86 -12.62
C GLN A 69 1.68 8.94 -11.76
N HIS A 70 2.81 8.65 -11.11
CA HIS A 70 3.47 9.62 -10.21
C HIS A 70 3.88 10.89 -10.96
N ASP A 71 4.60 10.77 -12.08
CA ASP A 71 4.99 11.92 -12.89
C ASP A 71 3.78 12.58 -13.56
N LEU A 72 2.78 11.81 -14.01
CA LEU A 72 1.55 12.39 -14.58
C LEU A 72 0.84 13.32 -13.60
N LEU A 73 0.68 12.89 -12.34
CA LEU A 73 0.03 13.68 -11.30
C LEU A 73 0.85 14.91 -10.89
N GLN A 74 2.17 14.81 -10.90
CA GLN A 74 3.05 15.89 -10.46
C GLN A 74 3.35 16.92 -11.55
N LEU A 75 3.44 16.50 -12.82
CA LEU A 75 3.87 17.35 -13.93
C LEU A 75 2.71 17.94 -14.72
N THR A 76 1.51 17.35 -14.63
CA THR A 76 0.34 17.88 -15.33
C THR A 76 -0.37 18.92 -14.47
N ARG A 77 -0.91 19.96 -15.09
CA ARG A 77 -1.74 20.93 -14.37
C ARG A 77 -3.01 20.23 -13.88
N PHE A 78 -3.43 20.57 -12.67
CA PHE A 78 -4.59 19.93 -12.06
C PHE A 78 -5.86 20.15 -12.91
N GLU A 79 -6.00 21.27 -13.59
CA GLU A 79 -7.16 21.58 -14.46
C GLU A 79 -7.33 20.58 -15.61
N ASP A 80 -6.26 19.89 -15.99
CA ASP A 80 -6.26 18.89 -17.06
C ASP A 80 -6.56 17.46 -16.52
N HIS A 81 -6.89 17.31 -15.22
CA HIS A 81 -7.02 16.02 -14.54
C HIS A 81 -7.94 15.02 -15.28
N ALA A 82 -9.13 15.45 -15.70
CA ALA A 82 -10.10 14.55 -16.35
C ALA A 82 -9.61 14.05 -17.71
N ALA A 83 -8.88 14.89 -18.46
CA ALA A 83 -8.31 14.50 -19.75
C ALA A 83 -7.10 13.57 -19.56
N VAL A 84 -6.30 13.79 -18.52
CA VAL A 84 -5.19 12.90 -18.14
C VAL A 84 -5.72 11.54 -17.70
N ASP A 85 -6.70 11.52 -16.81
CA ASP A 85 -7.36 10.31 -16.29
C ASP A 85 -7.90 9.45 -17.45
N ALA A 86 -8.68 10.05 -18.36
CA ALA A 86 -9.23 9.32 -19.50
C ALA A 86 -8.15 8.78 -20.47
N ARG A 87 -7.09 9.55 -20.73
CA ARG A 87 -6.02 9.13 -21.64
C ARG A 87 -5.15 8.05 -21.01
N PHE A 88 -4.80 8.21 -19.74
CA PHE A 88 -3.90 7.30 -19.06
C PHE A 88 -4.59 5.98 -18.73
N ASP A 89 -5.87 5.99 -18.37
CA ASP A 89 -6.68 4.77 -18.22
C ASP A 89 -6.62 3.89 -19.48
N GLN A 90 -6.76 4.50 -20.66
CA GLN A 90 -6.66 3.78 -21.95
C GLN A 90 -5.26 3.20 -22.17
N GLU A 91 -4.22 4.01 -21.95
CA GLU A 91 -2.83 3.55 -22.09
C GLU A 91 -2.52 2.40 -21.12
N ALA A 92 -2.90 2.54 -19.85
CA ALA A 92 -2.68 1.52 -18.83
C ALA A 92 -3.46 0.23 -19.13
N LEU A 93 -4.69 0.33 -19.67
CA LEU A 93 -5.44 -0.82 -20.17
C LEU A 93 -4.72 -1.52 -21.33
N GLU A 94 -4.12 -0.79 -22.27
CA GLU A 94 -3.35 -1.39 -23.37
C GLU A 94 -2.17 -2.20 -22.84
N TRP A 95 -1.49 -1.73 -21.77
CA TRP A 95 -0.42 -2.47 -21.09
C TRP A 95 -0.90 -3.69 -20.32
N LEU A 96 -2.17 -3.76 -19.92
CA LEU A 96 -2.74 -4.98 -19.34
C LEU A 96 -3.13 -5.99 -20.41
N LEU A 97 -3.67 -5.52 -21.54
CA LEU A 97 -4.11 -6.38 -22.65
C LEU A 97 -2.93 -6.90 -23.49
N ASN A 98 -1.89 -6.08 -23.64
CA ASN A 98 -0.67 -6.40 -24.39
C ASN A 98 0.55 -6.15 -23.51
N PRO A 99 0.75 -6.99 -22.47
CA PRO A 99 1.75 -6.70 -21.46
C PRO A 99 3.19 -6.80 -21.99
N PRO A 100 4.12 -6.01 -21.41
CA PRO A 100 5.52 -6.01 -21.82
C PRO A 100 6.14 -7.40 -21.63
N ALA A 101 7.23 -7.69 -22.34
CA ALA A 101 7.90 -8.99 -22.21
C ALA A 101 8.63 -9.15 -20.86
N THR A 102 9.07 -8.03 -20.28
CA THR A 102 9.78 -7.97 -19.01
C THR A 102 9.35 -6.75 -18.23
N GLU A 103 9.54 -6.79 -16.92
CA GLU A 103 9.27 -5.67 -16.05
C GLU A 103 10.22 -4.50 -16.33
N PRO A 104 9.68 -3.30 -16.60
CA PRO A 104 10.51 -2.13 -16.71
C PRO A 104 10.91 -1.60 -15.33
N GLU A 105 12.12 -1.04 -15.22
CA GLU A 105 12.49 -0.29 -14.02
C GLU A 105 11.53 0.89 -13.83
N MET A 106 10.81 0.92 -12.70
CA MET A 106 9.82 1.96 -12.42
C MET A 106 10.39 3.38 -12.58
N PRO A 107 11.60 3.72 -12.11
CA PRO A 107 12.16 5.07 -12.28
C PRO A 107 12.23 5.57 -13.73
N TYR A 108 12.21 4.70 -14.75
CA TYR A 108 12.20 5.12 -16.15
C TYR A 108 10.91 5.82 -16.58
N TYR A 109 9.79 5.51 -15.92
CA TYR A 109 8.49 6.12 -16.23
C TYR A 109 8.08 7.25 -15.29
N SER A 110 8.82 7.43 -14.19
CA SER A 110 8.59 8.52 -13.23
C SER A 110 9.87 9.16 -12.71
N SER A 111 10.72 9.54 -13.66
CA SER A 111 12.04 10.09 -13.40
C SER A 111 12.01 11.40 -12.61
N TYR A 112 10.95 12.22 -12.72
CA TYR A 112 10.86 13.47 -11.99
C TYR A 112 10.57 13.21 -10.51
N VAL A 113 9.54 12.44 -10.20
CA VAL A 113 9.16 12.12 -8.82
C VAL A 113 10.23 11.26 -8.15
N ASP A 114 10.88 10.32 -8.84
CA ASP A 114 12.03 9.60 -8.26
C ASP A 114 13.16 10.54 -7.84
N ARG A 115 13.48 11.54 -8.68
CA ARG A 115 14.50 12.54 -8.32
C ARG A 115 14.07 13.43 -7.16
N ALA A 116 12.79 13.79 -7.11
CA ALA A 116 12.25 14.67 -6.09
C ALA A 116 11.95 13.95 -4.77
N MET A 117 11.67 12.65 -4.78
CA MET A 117 11.13 11.87 -3.66
C MET A 117 11.63 10.42 -3.67
N HIS A 118 12.94 10.19 -3.84
CA HIS A 118 13.52 8.85 -4.07
C HIS A 118 13.14 7.79 -3.02
N THR A 119 12.93 8.18 -1.76
CA THR A 119 12.51 7.23 -0.70
C THR A 119 11.16 6.57 -1.03
N LEU A 120 10.29 7.22 -1.79
CA LEU A 120 9.05 6.63 -2.29
C LEU A 120 9.32 5.45 -3.23
N PHE A 121 10.17 5.66 -4.24
CA PHE A 121 10.54 4.60 -5.20
C PHE A 121 11.28 3.46 -4.53
N ARG A 122 12.23 3.77 -3.63
CA ARG A 122 12.89 2.75 -2.82
C ARG A 122 11.90 1.91 -2.00
N THR A 123 10.86 2.53 -1.47
CA THR A 123 9.83 1.85 -0.69
C THR A 123 8.99 0.94 -1.58
N ILE A 124 8.52 1.46 -2.72
CA ILE A 124 7.69 0.73 -3.67
C ILE A 124 8.46 -0.46 -4.26
N ASP A 125 9.63 -0.20 -4.85
CA ASP A 125 10.45 -1.22 -5.50
C ASP A 125 10.84 -2.33 -4.52
N TRP A 126 11.22 -1.97 -3.29
CA TRP A 126 11.56 -2.96 -2.27
C TRP A 126 10.39 -3.88 -1.92
N THR A 127 9.17 -3.34 -1.86
CA THR A 127 7.99 -4.16 -1.59
C THR A 127 7.54 -4.97 -2.81
N HIS A 128 7.67 -4.44 -4.04
CA HIS A 128 7.45 -5.22 -5.27
C HIS A 128 8.41 -6.41 -5.35
N MET A 129 9.71 -6.19 -5.10
CA MET A 129 10.70 -7.27 -5.01
C MET A 129 10.32 -8.32 -3.96
N HIS A 130 9.77 -7.93 -2.81
CA HIS A 130 9.28 -8.89 -1.81
C HIS A 130 8.12 -9.74 -2.36
N HIS A 131 7.15 -9.11 -3.03
CA HIS A 131 6.05 -9.83 -3.65
C HIS A 131 6.50 -10.76 -4.78
N GLU A 132 7.39 -10.33 -5.65
CA GLU A 132 7.98 -11.17 -6.70
C GLU A 132 8.70 -12.39 -6.12
N GLN A 133 9.48 -12.19 -5.05
CA GLN A 133 10.14 -13.31 -4.35
C GLN A 133 9.15 -14.30 -3.77
N THR A 134 8.04 -13.82 -3.21
CA THR A 134 7.03 -14.73 -2.66
C THR A 134 6.22 -15.42 -3.76
N TYR A 135 5.99 -14.79 -4.92
CA TYR A 135 5.46 -15.49 -6.10
C TYR A 135 6.39 -16.60 -6.57
N ASP A 136 7.69 -16.32 -6.64
CA ASP A 136 8.70 -17.29 -7.03
C ASP A 136 8.76 -18.48 -6.07
N VAL A 137 8.77 -18.23 -4.75
CA VAL A 137 8.69 -19.27 -3.73
C VAL A 137 7.46 -20.13 -3.95
N MET A 138 6.29 -19.53 -4.20
CA MET A 138 5.05 -20.26 -4.43
C MET A 138 5.04 -21.02 -5.76
N ALA A 139 5.67 -20.50 -6.81
CA ALA A 139 5.70 -21.09 -8.14
C ALA A 139 6.71 -22.24 -8.29
N PHE A 140 7.82 -22.22 -7.55
CA PHE A 140 8.93 -23.17 -7.70
C PHE A 140 8.56 -24.58 -7.21
N ARG A 141 8.41 -25.55 -8.12
CA ARG A 141 7.84 -26.88 -7.82
C ARG A 141 8.70 -27.72 -6.88
N GLU A 142 10.00 -27.49 -6.90
CA GLU A 142 11.00 -28.26 -6.16
C GLU A 142 11.02 -27.89 -4.67
N ILE A 143 10.39 -26.78 -4.26
CA ILE A 143 10.04 -26.56 -2.84
C ILE A 143 8.79 -27.40 -2.53
N PRO A 144 8.88 -28.40 -1.64
CA PRO A 144 7.71 -29.16 -1.19
C PRO A 144 6.64 -28.23 -0.63
N TRP A 145 5.36 -28.57 -0.83
CA TRP A 145 4.24 -27.73 -0.37
C TRP A 145 4.33 -27.36 1.11
N ALA A 146 4.64 -28.35 1.96
CA ALA A 146 4.80 -28.17 3.40
C ALA A 146 5.93 -27.20 3.79
N GLU A 147 6.88 -26.94 2.90
CA GLU A 147 8.02 -26.04 3.14
C GLU A 147 7.78 -24.62 2.63
N LYS A 148 6.76 -24.39 1.78
CA LYS A 148 6.47 -23.08 1.15
C LYS A 148 6.39 -21.95 2.18
N LYS A 149 5.76 -22.21 3.32
CA LYS A 149 5.68 -21.25 4.42
C LYS A 149 7.07 -20.86 4.95
N ALA A 150 7.94 -21.83 5.22
CA ALA A 150 9.26 -21.56 5.79
C ALA A 150 10.13 -20.72 4.83
N TRP A 151 10.04 -20.98 3.53
CA TRP A 151 10.70 -20.17 2.50
C TRP A 151 10.13 -18.76 2.41
N THR A 152 8.80 -18.63 2.52
CA THR A 152 8.11 -17.34 2.54
C THR A 152 8.48 -16.51 3.78
N ASP A 153 8.50 -17.13 4.97
CA ASP A 153 8.90 -16.48 6.22
C ASP A 153 10.36 -15.97 6.14
N ARG A 154 11.24 -16.71 5.44
CA ARG A 154 12.62 -16.26 5.18
C ARG A 154 12.66 -15.02 4.31
N ALA A 155 11.83 -14.94 3.26
CA ALA A 155 11.71 -13.75 2.41
C ALA A 155 11.18 -12.55 3.20
N VAL A 156 10.12 -12.73 4.01
CA VAL A 156 9.59 -11.68 4.90
C VAL A 156 10.67 -11.17 5.85
N LYS A 157 11.41 -12.06 6.51
CA LYS A 157 12.50 -11.65 7.42
C LYS A 157 13.55 -10.82 6.67
N TYR A 158 13.98 -11.29 5.50
CA TYR A 158 14.95 -10.56 4.67
C TYR A 158 14.43 -9.16 4.30
N TYR A 159 13.18 -9.07 3.84
CA TYR A 159 12.51 -7.82 3.52
C TYR A 159 12.51 -6.81 4.68
N LEU A 160 12.18 -7.27 5.89
CA LEU A 160 12.09 -6.40 7.06
C LEU A 160 13.45 -5.93 7.59
N THR A 161 14.53 -6.70 7.37
CA THR A 161 15.83 -6.42 8.03
C THR A 161 16.91 -5.84 7.13
N MET A 162 16.79 -5.94 5.81
CA MET A 162 17.94 -5.64 4.93
C MET A 162 18.00 -4.21 4.43
N GLN A 163 16.88 -3.51 4.39
CA GLN A 163 16.82 -2.11 3.97
C GLN A 163 16.94 -1.15 5.15
N THR A 164 17.15 0.12 4.82
CA THR A 164 17.14 1.21 5.80
C THR A 164 15.80 1.26 6.55
N GLU A 165 15.86 1.59 7.84
CA GLU A 165 14.67 1.79 8.67
C GLU A 165 13.64 2.70 7.98
N GLY A 166 12.37 2.34 8.08
CA GLY A 166 11.27 3.08 7.47
C GLY A 166 11.05 2.83 5.98
N VAL A 167 11.94 2.11 5.27
CA VAL A 167 11.68 1.66 3.88
C VAL A 167 10.73 0.46 3.87
N PRO A 168 11.00 -0.66 4.58
CA PRO A 168 10.06 -1.78 4.65
C PRO A 168 8.70 -1.33 5.21
N ARG A 169 7.62 -1.72 4.53
CA ARG A 169 6.24 -1.60 5.04
C ARG A 169 6.02 -2.53 6.24
N SER A 170 5.13 -2.10 7.13
CA SER A 170 4.80 -2.88 8.32
C SER A 170 4.10 -4.22 8.01
N PRO A 171 4.39 -5.28 8.77
CA PRO A 171 3.63 -6.53 8.77
C PRO A 171 2.37 -6.46 9.66
N ALA A 172 2.12 -5.34 10.34
CA ALA A 172 0.87 -5.14 11.08
C ALA A 172 -0.31 -4.87 10.11
N PRO A 173 -1.55 -5.24 10.48
CA PRO A 173 -2.73 -5.00 9.65
C PRO A 173 -2.88 -3.53 9.28
N LEU A 174 -3.45 -3.28 8.09
CA LEU A 174 -3.66 -1.94 7.54
C LEU A 174 -4.45 -1.02 8.49
N GLU A 175 -5.33 -1.61 9.32
CA GLU A 175 -6.01 -0.90 10.40
C GLU A 175 -5.07 -0.08 11.29
N LEU A 176 -3.94 -0.66 11.70
CA LEU A 176 -3.02 -0.03 12.63
C LEU A 176 -2.19 1.04 11.92
N THR A 177 -1.68 0.73 10.74
CA THR A 177 -0.81 1.63 9.99
C THR A 177 -1.55 2.85 9.43
N MET A 178 -2.83 2.71 9.05
CA MET A 178 -3.68 3.85 8.67
C MET A 178 -3.89 4.83 9.83
N ARG A 179 -4.00 4.32 11.07
CA ARG A 179 -4.09 5.15 12.27
C ARG A 179 -2.79 5.88 12.55
N ARG A 180 -1.64 5.23 12.38
CA ARG A 180 -0.31 5.87 12.42
C ARG A 180 -0.17 6.95 11.36
N ALA A 181 -0.64 6.68 10.14
CA ALA A 181 -0.55 7.60 9.02
C ALA A 181 -1.37 8.88 9.26
N GLY A 182 -2.52 8.78 9.94
CA GLY A 182 -3.28 9.94 10.40
C GLY A 182 -3.79 10.85 9.28
N ILE A 183 -4.18 10.27 8.15
CA ILE A 183 -4.40 11.01 6.89
C ILE A 183 -5.84 11.50 6.68
N MET A 184 -6.83 11.01 7.44
CA MET A 184 -8.25 11.25 7.10
C MET A 184 -8.65 12.73 7.08
N MET A 185 -7.99 13.58 7.88
CA MET A 185 -8.22 15.03 7.90
C MET A 185 -7.18 15.83 7.11
N LYS A 186 -6.26 15.17 6.41
CA LYS A 186 -5.33 15.86 5.52
C LYS A 186 -6.10 16.41 4.32
N PRO A 187 -5.71 17.58 3.79
CA PRO A 187 -6.44 18.25 2.72
C PRO A 187 -6.36 17.50 1.38
N TYR A 188 -5.45 16.54 1.25
CA TYR A 188 -5.35 15.68 0.06
C TYR A 188 -6.17 14.39 0.17
N PHE A 189 -6.76 14.07 1.33
CA PHE A 189 -7.42 12.77 1.52
C PHE A 189 -8.49 12.53 0.45
N ASN A 190 -8.42 11.39 -0.23
CA ASN A 190 -9.24 10.97 -1.37
C ASN A 190 -9.12 11.80 -2.67
N TYR A 191 -8.18 12.76 -2.79
CA TYR A 191 -8.06 13.57 -4.02
C TYR A 191 -7.93 12.72 -5.29
N PHE A 192 -7.12 11.67 -5.27
CA PHE A 192 -6.96 10.82 -6.45
C PHE A 192 -8.26 10.11 -6.82
N ARG A 193 -8.94 9.50 -5.85
CA ARG A 193 -10.29 8.89 -6.02
C ARG A 193 -11.32 9.86 -6.59
N ASN A 194 -11.28 11.13 -6.18
CA ASN A 194 -12.25 12.14 -6.61
C ASN A 194 -12.04 12.58 -8.06
N PHE A 195 -10.79 12.85 -8.42
CA PHE A 195 -10.44 13.59 -9.63
C PHE A 195 -9.84 12.71 -10.72
N TYR A 196 -9.42 11.50 -10.39
CA TYR A 196 -8.90 10.48 -11.31
C TYR A 196 -9.62 9.13 -11.08
N PRO A 197 -10.97 9.09 -11.16
CA PRO A 197 -11.73 7.88 -10.84
C PRO A 197 -11.48 6.73 -11.82
N LEU A 198 -11.13 7.00 -13.09
CA LEU A 198 -10.85 5.95 -14.07
C LEU A 198 -9.56 5.24 -13.72
N ASP A 199 -8.47 6.00 -13.56
CA ASP A 199 -7.19 5.51 -13.11
C ASP A 199 -7.36 4.77 -11.77
N GLN A 200 -7.96 5.41 -10.74
CA GLN A 200 -8.17 4.80 -9.42
C GLN A 200 -8.89 3.44 -9.48
N SER A 201 -9.90 3.32 -10.34
CA SER A 201 -10.62 2.06 -10.52
C SER A 201 -9.76 0.99 -11.19
N LEU A 202 -8.87 1.37 -12.10
CA LEU A 202 -7.90 0.46 -12.72
C LEU A 202 -6.85 -0.01 -11.71
N PHE A 203 -6.39 0.86 -10.82
CA PHE A 203 -5.52 0.48 -9.69
C PHE A 203 -6.17 -0.59 -8.80
N TYR A 204 -7.50 -0.51 -8.58
CA TYR A 204 -8.20 -1.56 -7.85
C TYR A 204 -8.22 -2.91 -8.57
N VAL A 205 -8.06 -2.94 -9.90
CA VAL A 205 -7.83 -4.20 -10.64
C VAL A 205 -6.49 -4.82 -10.25
N ALA A 206 -5.41 -4.04 -10.17
CA ALA A 206 -4.12 -4.54 -9.69
C ALA A 206 -4.21 -5.04 -8.23
N HIS A 207 -4.88 -4.29 -7.37
CA HIS A 207 -5.08 -4.64 -5.97
C HIS A 207 -5.94 -5.91 -5.79
N TRP A 208 -6.73 -6.29 -6.80
CA TRP A 208 -7.43 -7.59 -6.85
C TRP A 208 -6.56 -8.69 -7.46
N TRP A 209 -5.86 -8.40 -8.57
CA TRP A 209 -5.15 -9.41 -9.37
C TRP A 209 -4.00 -10.05 -8.60
N HIS A 210 -3.17 -9.24 -7.94
CA HIS A 210 -2.01 -9.75 -7.21
C HIS A 210 -2.43 -10.75 -6.09
N PRO A 211 -3.41 -10.43 -5.21
CA PRO A 211 -3.95 -11.41 -4.27
C PRO A 211 -4.62 -12.60 -4.96
N ALA A 212 -5.36 -12.38 -6.06
CA ALA A 212 -6.02 -13.45 -6.80
C ALA A 212 -5.02 -14.49 -7.34
N VAL A 213 -3.84 -14.07 -7.79
CA VAL A 213 -2.76 -14.97 -8.20
C VAL A 213 -2.22 -15.78 -7.01
N TYR A 214 -1.97 -15.16 -5.86
CA TYR A 214 -1.56 -15.89 -4.66
C TYR A 214 -2.60 -16.92 -4.24
N GLU A 215 -3.87 -16.52 -4.25
CA GLU A 215 -4.95 -17.41 -3.88
C GLU A 215 -5.09 -18.56 -4.89
N ALA A 216 -4.87 -18.30 -6.18
CA ALA A 216 -4.83 -19.34 -7.21
C ALA A 216 -3.75 -20.39 -6.90
N GLN A 217 -2.55 -19.94 -6.54
CA GLN A 217 -1.46 -20.83 -6.11
C GLN A 217 -1.83 -21.61 -4.84
N MET A 218 -2.56 -20.97 -3.90
CA MET A 218 -3.02 -21.61 -2.66
C MET A 218 -4.12 -22.64 -2.84
N ILE A 219 -4.95 -22.56 -3.89
CA ILE A 219 -6.02 -23.55 -4.14
C ILE A 219 -5.59 -24.70 -5.06
N SER A 220 -4.43 -24.58 -5.72
CA SER A 220 -3.98 -25.52 -6.76
C SER A 220 -2.73 -26.32 -6.39
N GLY A 221 -2.04 -25.96 -5.31
CA GLY A 221 -0.80 -26.63 -4.89
C GLY A 221 0.35 -26.37 -5.88
N ASN A 222 1.36 -27.25 -5.89
CA ASN A 222 2.45 -27.22 -6.86
C ASN A 222 2.05 -27.78 -8.23
N GLN A 223 1.03 -28.65 -8.32
CA GLN A 223 0.69 -29.34 -9.57
C GLN A 223 -0.11 -28.46 -10.53
N ASP A 224 -1.17 -27.80 -10.06
CA ASP A 224 -2.24 -27.30 -10.95
C ASP A 224 -2.26 -25.76 -11.13
N GLN A 225 -1.17 -25.04 -10.78
CA GLN A 225 -1.17 -23.57 -10.78
C GLN A 225 -1.45 -22.96 -12.16
N GLU A 226 -0.95 -23.55 -13.23
CA GLU A 226 -1.12 -23.05 -14.60
C GLU A 226 -2.60 -22.93 -14.97
N ALA A 227 -3.39 -23.94 -14.64
CA ALA A 227 -4.84 -23.93 -14.87
C ALA A 227 -5.57 -22.94 -13.95
N ALA A 228 -5.14 -22.83 -12.69
CA ALA A 228 -5.74 -21.92 -11.72
C ALA A 228 -5.50 -20.45 -12.10
N ILE A 229 -4.25 -20.09 -12.41
CA ILE A 229 -3.83 -18.74 -12.78
C ILE A 229 -4.45 -18.34 -14.12
N LYS A 230 -4.48 -19.24 -15.11
CA LYS A 230 -5.21 -18.99 -16.35
C LYS A 230 -6.68 -18.67 -16.10
N GLY A 231 -7.33 -19.38 -15.17
CA GLY A 231 -8.71 -19.09 -14.78
C GLY A 231 -8.90 -17.70 -14.16
N VAL A 232 -7.93 -17.24 -13.36
CA VAL A 232 -7.90 -15.87 -12.82
C VAL A 232 -7.74 -14.84 -13.93
N GLU A 233 -6.82 -15.07 -14.87
CA GLU A 233 -6.61 -14.18 -16.03
C GLU A 233 -7.85 -14.11 -16.92
N ASP A 234 -8.51 -15.24 -17.18
CA ASP A 234 -9.74 -15.28 -17.99
C ASP A 234 -10.86 -14.47 -17.31
N VAL A 235 -10.98 -14.54 -15.98
CA VAL A 235 -11.93 -13.74 -15.19
C VAL A 235 -11.54 -12.27 -15.16
N MET A 236 -10.24 -11.96 -15.06
CA MET A 236 -9.74 -10.60 -15.10
C MET A 236 -10.21 -9.89 -16.37
N HIS A 237 -9.95 -10.51 -17.52
CA HIS A 237 -10.29 -9.93 -18.83
C HIS A 237 -11.80 -9.91 -19.09
N ARG A 238 -12.52 -10.98 -18.73
CA ARG A 238 -13.96 -11.11 -19.03
C ARG A 238 -14.84 -10.30 -18.09
N GLU A 239 -14.49 -10.20 -16.81
CA GLU A 239 -15.39 -9.73 -15.76
C GLU A 239 -14.82 -8.55 -14.96
N VAL A 240 -13.55 -8.61 -14.54
CA VAL A 240 -12.97 -7.60 -13.65
C VAL A 240 -12.66 -6.30 -14.38
N ILE A 241 -11.92 -6.33 -15.50
CA ILE A 241 -11.58 -5.14 -16.27
C ILE A 241 -12.84 -4.39 -16.74
N PRO A 242 -13.90 -5.04 -17.26
CA PRO A 242 -15.12 -4.36 -17.66
C PRO A 242 -15.98 -3.87 -16.47
N ASN A 243 -15.85 -4.46 -15.29
CA ASN A 243 -16.67 -4.15 -14.11
C ASN A 243 -15.79 -3.96 -12.87
N ARG A 244 -14.83 -3.02 -12.93
CA ARG A 244 -13.74 -2.88 -11.96
C ARG A 244 -14.20 -2.82 -10.50
N PRO A 245 -13.39 -3.29 -9.54
CA PRO A 245 -13.74 -3.20 -8.13
C PRO A 245 -14.02 -1.75 -7.70
N GLY A 246 -15.05 -1.53 -6.88
CA GLY A 246 -15.44 -0.19 -6.43
C GLY A 246 -14.58 0.39 -5.30
N ARG A 247 -13.57 -0.35 -4.83
CA ARG A 247 -12.68 -0.01 -3.73
C ARG A 247 -11.40 -0.84 -3.79
N MET A 248 -10.42 -0.47 -2.97
CA MET A 248 -9.33 -1.38 -2.62
C MET A 248 -9.91 -2.57 -1.82
N VAL A 249 -9.74 -3.76 -2.38
CA VAL A 249 -10.02 -5.03 -1.71
C VAL A 249 -8.79 -5.44 -0.91
N LEU A 250 -8.98 -5.87 0.34
CA LEU A 250 -7.86 -6.25 1.19
C LEU A 250 -7.44 -7.68 0.92
N SER A 251 -6.17 -7.98 1.18
CA SER A 251 -5.58 -9.30 1.02
C SER A 251 -6.37 -10.41 1.72
N ARG A 252 -6.84 -10.16 2.94
CA ARG A 252 -7.67 -11.13 3.68
C ARG A 252 -9.05 -11.41 3.07
N GLU A 253 -9.51 -10.57 2.14
CA GLU A 253 -10.77 -10.76 1.42
C GLU A 253 -10.55 -11.59 0.14
N ILE A 254 -9.47 -11.35 -0.59
CA ILE A 254 -9.20 -11.95 -1.92
C ILE A 254 -8.23 -13.14 -1.86
N MET A 255 -7.30 -13.16 -0.91
CA MET A 255 -6.35 -14.25 -0.66
C MET A 255 -6.43 -14.79 0.77
N PRO A 256 -7.60 -15.31 1.19
CA PRO A 256 -7.83 -15.79 2.56
C PRO A 256 -6.81 -16.85 2.99
N ARG A 257 -6.48 -17.82 2.12
CA ARG A 257 -5.57 -18.92 2.45
C ARG A 257 -4.13 -18.45 2.56
N TYR A 258 -3.68 -17.61 1.62
CA TYR A 258 -2.34 -17.03 1.66
C TYR A 258 -2.15 -16.14 2.90
N SER A 259 -3.16 -15.32 3.22
CA SER A 259 -3.16 -14.46 4.41
C SER A 259 -3.06 -15.25 5.71
N ARG A 260 -3.56 -16.50 5.76
CA ARG A 260 -3.40 -17.39 6.93
C ARG A 260 -2.02 -18.06 6.99
N MET A 261 -1.43 -18.37 5.82
CA MET A 261 -0.08 -18.92 5.69
C MET A 261 0.97 -17.92 6.16
N THR A 262 0.93 -16.69 5.63
CA THR A 262 1.88 -15.62 5.90
C THR A 262 1.17 -14.26 6.08
N PRO A 263 0.50 -14.05 7.23
CA PRO A 263 -0.21 -12.81 7.50
C PRO A 263 0.70 -11.57 7.42
N GLU A 264 1.97 -11.71 7.76
CA GLU A 264 2.98 -10.66 7.64
C GLU A 264 3.12 -10.19 6.18
N SER A 265 3.29 -11.12 5.24
CA SER A 265 3.41 -10.79 3.82
C SER A 265 2.13 -10.20 3.24
N ALA A 266 0.96 -10.71 3.66
CA ALA A 266 -0.33 -10.19 3.23
C ALA A 266 -0.58 -8.76 3.75
N ASN A 267 -0.21 -8.47 4.99
CA ASN A 267 -0.32 -7.12 5.54
C ASN A 267 0.69 -6.16 4.89
N ILE A 268 1.92 -6.61 4.61
CA ILE A 268 2.91 -5.82 3.84
C ILE A 268 2.33 -5.40 2.49
N PHE A 269 1.63 -6.32 1.82
CA PHE A 269 0.92 -6.06 0.56
C PHE A 269 -0.15 -4.97 0.72
N ASP A 270 -1.07 -5.12 1.67
CA ASP A 270 -2.12 -4.12 1.92
C ASP A 270 -1.53 -2.74 2.27
N ASN A 271 -0.44 -2.70 3.03
CA ASN A 271 0.24 -1.46 3.39
C ASN A 271 0.88 -0.75 2.19
N LEU A 272 1.45 -1.48 1.23
CA LEU A 272 1.99 -0.89 0.00
C LEU A 272 0.87 -0.35 -0.90
N HIS A 273 -0.17 -1.13 -1.15
CA HIS A 273 -1.26 -0.71 -2.04
C HIS A 273 -2.02 0.49 -1.51
N MET A 274 -2.14 0.62 -0.18
CA MET A 274 -2.63 1.85 0.42
C MET A 274 -1.63 3.01 0.23
N LEU A 275 -0.33 2.78 0.41
CA LEU A 275 0.70 3.81 0.18
C LEU A 275 0.63 4.37 -1.26
N HIS A 276 0.39 3.55 -2.27
CA HIS A 276 0.17 4.03 -3.64
C HIS A 276 -0.98 5.05 -3.71
N GLY A 277 -2.17 4.69 -3.20
CA GLY A 277 -3.32 5.59 -3.21
C GLY A 277 -3.09 6.90 -2.43
N ILE A 278 -2.35 6.83 -1.32
CA ILE A 278 -1.96 8.01 -0.54
C ILE A 278 -0.97 8.87 -1.34
N ALA A 279 0.06 8.26 -1.93
CA ALA A 279 1.06 8.94 -2.73
C ALA A 279 0.41 9.67 -3.91
N TYR A 280 -0.50 9.01 -4.63
CA TYR A 280 -1.27 9.64 -5.71
C TYR A 280 -2.10 10.82 -5.22
N SER A 281 -2.76 10.69 -4.07
CA SER A 281 -3.54 11.79 -3.51
C SER A 281 -2.66 12.99 -3.13
N ILE A 282 -1.49 12.77 -2.53
CA ILE A 282 -0.51 13.83 -2.22
C ILE A 282 -0.02 14.52 -3.50
N LEU A 283 0.33 13.74 -4.54
CA LEU A 283 0.83 14.27 -5.80
C LEU A 283 -0.25 15.02 -6.58
N ALA A 284 -1.51 14.55 -6.55
CA ALA A 284 -2.65 15.22 -7.17
C ALA A 284 -3.04 16.52 -6.46
N TYR A 285 -2.74 16.67 -5.17
CA TYR A 285 -3.14 17.84 -4.40
C TYR A 285 -2.39 19.10 -4.85
N LYS A 286 -3.12 20.07 -5.41
CA LYS A 286 -2.53 21.30 -5.97
C LYS A 286 -2.13 22.36 -4.94
N GLY A 287 -2.55 22.19 -3.68
CA GLY A 287 -2.36 23.19 -2.64
C GLY A 287 -0.96 23.23 -2.02
N TRP A 288 -0.04 22.34 -2.45
CA TRP A 288 1.30 22.21 -1.89
C TRP A 288 2.38 22.25 -2.97
N SER A 289 3.51 22.84 -2.61
CA SER A 289 4.78 22.74 -3.35
C SER A 289 5.31 21.31 -3.38
N VAL A 290 6.29 21.04 -4.26
CA VAL A 290 6.95 19.73 -4.34
C VAL A 290 7.65 19.39 -3.02
N GLU A 291 8.24 20.37 -2.36
CA GLU A 291 8.92 20.21 -1.08
C GLU A 291 7.95 19.83 0.05
N GLU A 292 6.78 20.47 0.09
CA GLU A 292 5.71 20.15 1.04
C GLU A 292 5.13 18.76 0.78
N LYS A 293 4.88 18.41 -0.49
CA LYS A 293 4.46 17.05 -0.88
C LYS A 293 5.50 16.02 -0.48
N ARG A 294 6.79 16.28 -0.69
CA ARG A 294 7.88 15.40 -0.28
C ARG A 294 7.90 15.22 1.23
N ALA A 295 7.77 16.30 1.99
CA ALA A 295 7.73 16.25 3.45
C ALA A 295 6.58 15.36 3.95
N GLU A 296 5.39 15.52 3.39
CA GLU A 296 4.24 14.68 3.72
C GLU A 296 4.42 13.23 3.27
N MET A 297 4.90 13.01 2.05
CA MET A 297 5.18 11.67 1.51
C MET A 297 6.09 10.90 2.45
N TYR A 298 7.18 11.52 2.90
CA TYR A 298 8.17 10.86 3.76
C TYR A 298 7.64 10.61 5.17
N ARG A 299 6.82 11.53 5.69
CA ARG A 299 6.10 11.31 6.94
C ARG A 299 5.17 10.09 6.85
N VAL A 300 4.39 9.97 5.78
CA VAL A 300 3.49 8.82 5.57
C VAL A 300 4.29 7.52 5.41
N ILE A 301 5.37 7.54 4.61
CA ILE A 301 6.26 6.39 4.44
C ILE A 301 6.79 5.92 5.80
N GLN A 302 7.22 6.85 6.67
CA GLN A 302 7.69 6.49 8.00
C GLN A 302 6.56 5.95 8.88
N ALA A 303 5.38 6.58 8.86
CA ALA A 303 4.24 6.19 9.70
C ALA A 303 3.69 4.79 9.36
N MET A 304 3.70 4.42 8.07
CA MET A 304 3.29 3.09 7.59
C MET A 304 4.44 2.08 7.50
N GLY A 305 5.66 2.52 7.82
CA GLY A 305 6.84 1.69 7.84
C GLY A 305 6.82 0.67 8.98
N TYR A 306 7.63 -0.37 8.85
CA TYR A 306 7.83 -1.38 9.88
C TYR A 306 8.36 -0.76 11.17
N GLN A 307 7.71 -1.10 12.28
CA GLN A 307 8.17 -0.82 13.64
C GLN A 307 8.41 -2.15 14.36
N PRO A 308 9.51 -2.29 15.13
CA PRO A 308 9.77 -3.49 15.91
C PRO A 308 8.57 -3.88 16.80
N GLY A 309 8.13 -5.12 16.71
CA GLY A 309 6.97 -5.64 17.46
C GLY A 309 5.65 -5.64 16.68
N ASP A 310 5.63 -5.10 15.47
CA ASP A 310 4.45 -5.13 14.59
C ASP A 310 4.01 -6.57 14.25
N GLU A 311 4.92 -7.54 14.27
CA GLU A 311 4.67 -8.96 14.03
C GLU A 311 3.65 -9.54 15.03
N ALA A 312 3.62 -9.02 16.26
CA ALA A 312 2.66 -9.43 17.29
C ALA A 312 1.20 -9.14 16.89
N TYR A 313 0.99 -8.25 15.92
CA TYR A 313 -0.32 -7.88 15.42
C TYR A 313 -0.68 -8.53 14.08
N ALA A 314 0.26 -9.18 13.40
CA ALA A 314 0.08 -9.65 12.03
C ALA A 314 -1.19 -10.50 11.87
N ARG A 315 -1.53 -11.30 12.88
CA ARG A 315 -2.70 -12.20 12.91
C ARG A 315 -4.00 -11.57 13.42
N LYS A 316 -4.01 -10.28 13.75
CA LYS A 316 -5.18 -9.57 14.31
C LYS A 316 -6.13 -9.09 13.22
N PHE A 317 -6.72 -10.03 12.50
CA PHE A 317 -7.77 -9.76 11.51
C PHE A 317 -8.79 -10.91 11.41
N GLY A 318 -9.97 -10.61 10.86
CA GLY A 318 -10.99 -11.62 10.53
C GLY A 318 -10.92 -12.05 9.08
N GLU A 319 -11.43 -13.25 8.78
CA GLU A 319 -11.49 -13.83 7.43
C GLU A 319 -12.95 -13.80 6.92
N PRO A 320 -13.36 -12.75 6.18
CA PRO A 320 -14.76 -12.61 5.79
C PRO A 320 -15.20 -13.60 4.70
N HIS A 321 -14.25 -14.08 3.88
CA HIS A 321 -14.53 -14.94 2.72
C HIS A 321 -13.58 -16.15 2.65
N PRO A 322 -13.58 -17.04 3.66
CA PRO A 322 -12.59 -18.14 3.79
C PRO A 322 -12.57 -19.13 2.61
N ALA A 323 -13.68 -19.22 1.89
CA ALA A 323 -13.87 -20.15 0.79
C ALA A 323 -13.76 -19.49 -0.58
N TYR A 324 -13.32 -18.23 -0.66
CA TYR A 324 -13.23 -17.52 -1.94
C TYR A 324 -12.36 -18.27 -2.96
N ASP A 325 -12.80 -18.23 -4.20
CA ASP A 325 -12.12 -18.80 -5.37
C ASP A 325 -11.89 -17.64 -6.35
N PRO A 326 -10.62 -17.26 -6.62
CA PRO A 326 -10.28 -16.10 -7.42
C PRO A 326 -10.64 -16.27 -8.91
N ARG A 327 -11.04 -17.48 -9.33
CA ARG A 327 -11.61 -17.76 -10.65
C ARG A 327 -13.10 -17.37 -10.73
N THR A 328 -13.58 -16.57 -9.78
CA THR A 328 -14.93 -16.01 -9.77
C THR A 328 -14.90 -14.54 -9.35
N TYR A 329 -15.89 -13.79 -9.81
CA TYR A 329 -15.99 -12.35 -9.52
C TYR A 329 -17.31 -11.97 -8.85
N PRO A 330 -17.55 -12.35 -7.58
CA PRO A 330 -18.83 -12.13 -6.92
C PRO A 330 -19.12 -10.64 -6.65
N ASN A 331 -20.39 -10.34 -6.39
CA ASN A 331 -20.87 -8.95 -6.20
C ASN A 331 -20.16 -8.20 -5.07
N TRP A 332 -19.74 -8.90 -4.01
CA TRP A 332 -19.04 -8.26 -2.89
C TRP A 332 -17.63 -7.77 -3.25
N VAL A 333 -16.98 -8.36 -4.27
CA VAL A 333 -15.67 -7.88 -4.77
C VAL A 333 -15.85 -6.61 -5.60
N ARG A 334 -16.93 -6.55 -6.39
CA ARG A 334 -17.33 -5.36 -7.19
C ARG A 334 -17.76 -4.20 -6.30
N SER A 335 -18.37 -4.54 -5.17
CA SER A 335 -19.03 -3.59 -4.29
C SER A 335 -18.06 -2.57 -3.68
N PRO A 336 -18.48 -1.30 -3.53
CA PRO A 336 -17.72 -0.32 -2.76
C PRO A 336 -17.79 -0.56 -1.24
N GLN A 337 -18.52 -1.59 -0.76
CA GLN A 337 -18.57 -1.99 0.64
C GLN A 337 -17.55 -3.10 0.94
N GLY A 338 -17.00 -3.06 2.16
CA GLY A 338 -16.19 -4.14 2.72
C GLY A 338 -15.14 -3.64 3.71
N ALA A 339 -14.05 -4.38 3.85
CA ALA A 339 -13.06 -4.15 4.90
C ALA A 339 -12.51 -2.71 4.93
N MET A 340 -12.10 -2.18 3.77
CA MET A 340 -11.53 -0.82 3.72
C MET A 340 -12.51 0.26 4.21
N GLY A 341 -13.78 0.16 3.82
CA GLY A 341 -14.82 1.08 4.30
C GLY A 341 -15.03 1.00 5.82
N MET A 342 -14.97 -0.21 6.39
CA MET A 342 -15.05 -0.40 7.85
C MET A 342 -13.84 0.22 8.57
N ILE A 343 -12.63 0.08 8.03
CA ILE A 343 -11.42 0.69 8.62
C ILE A 343 -11.57 2.21 8.70
N MET A 344 -11.92 2.85 7.57
CA MET A 344 -12.07 4.31 7.54
C MET A 344 -13.20 4.78 8.46
N MET A 345 -14.28 4.00 8.57
CA MET A 345 -15.39 4.34 9.44
C MET A 345 -15.03 4.20 10.92
N ASP A 346 -14.32 3.13 11.31
CA ASP A 346 -13.80 3.00 12.68
C ASP A 346 -12.90 4.19 13.04
N MET A 347 -11.98 4.57 12.14
CA MET A 347 -11.09 5.71 12.36
C MET A 347 -11.86 7.02 12.51
N LEU A 348 -12.82 7.33 11.63
CA LEU A 348 -13.63 8.53 11.77
C LEU A 348 -14.40 8.53 13.11
N MET A 349 -14.97 7.40 13.53
CA MET A 349 -15.66 7.32 14.83
C MET A 349 -14.71 7.55 16.02
N GLU A 350 -13.46 7.11 15.94
CA GLU A 350 -12.43 7.37 16.94
C GLU A 350 -12.01 8.86 16.97
N MET A 351 -12.04 9.53 15.82
CA MET A 351 -11.65 10.93 15.66
C MET A 351 -12.72 11.92 16.11
N LEU A 352 -14.00 11.62 15.86
CA LEU A 352 -15.11 12.54 16.09
C LEU A 352 -15.17 13.14 17.52
N PRO A 353 -14.97 12.39 18.61
CA PRO A 353 -15.00 12.97 19.97
C PRO A 353 -13.90 14.01 20.21
N MET A 354 -12.75 13.85 19.57
CA MET A 354 -11.64 14.80 19.68
C MET A 354 -11.88 16.08 18.87
N MET A 355 -12.52 15.92 17.70
CA MET A 355 -12.82 17.02 16.78
C MET A 355 -14.05 17.82 17.22
N TYR A 356 -15.00 17.19 17.93
CA TYR A 356 -16.22 17.80 18.43
C TYR A 356 -16.43 17.43 19.90
N PRO A 357 -15.72 18.06 20.85
CA PRO A 357 -15.80 17.71 22.27
C PRO A 357 -17.19 17.98 22.89
N GLY A 358 -17.97 18.90 22.31
CA GLY A 358 -19.37 19.12 22.67
C GLY A 358 -20.36 18.11 22.08
N GLY A 359 -19.86 17.14 21.30
CA GLY A 359 -20.67 16.24 20.49
C GLY A 359 -21.20 16.89 19.21
N LEU A 360 -21.81 16.07 18.37
CA LEU A 360 -22.54 16.49 17.18
C LEU A 360 -24.04 16.35 17.45
N SER A 361 -24.85 17.27 16.91
CA SER A 361 -26.29 17.06 16.83
C SER A 361 -26.62 15.83 15.98
N LYS A 362 -27.83 15.28 16.12
CA LYS A 362 -28.28 14.13 15.32
C LYS A 362 -28.22 14.43 13.81
N ALA A 363 -28.54 15.67 13.42
CA ALA A 363 -28.52 16.10 12.02
C ALA A 363 -27.07 16.18 11.47
N GLU A 364 -26.17 16.81 12.20
CA GLU A 364 -24.75 16.93 11.80
C GLU A 364 -24.08 15.55 11.74
N LYS A 365 -24.31 14.68 12.74
CA LYS A 365 -23.80 13.31 12.71
C LYS A 365 -24.30 12.56 11.49
N SER A 366 -25.59 12.67 11.17
CA SER A 366 -26.15 12.06 9.96
C SER A 366 -25.48 12.59 8.69
N ALA A 367 -25.27 13.91 8.59
CA ALA A 367 -24.66 14.54 7.43
C ALA A 367 -23.17 14.16 7.27
N VAL A 368 -22.40 14.09 8.37
CA VAL A 368 -21.01 13.60 8.37
C VAL A 368 -20.95 12.15 7.87
N MET A 369 -21.80 11.27 8.40
CA MET A 369 -21.84 9.87 7.98
C MET A 369 -22.23 9.73 6.50
N GLN A 370 -23.16 10.55 6.01
CA GLN A 370 -23.52 10.57 4.59
C GLN A 370 -22.34 10.99 3.70
N GLN A 371 -21.62 12.06 4.07
CA GLN A 371 -20.44 12.49 3.32
C GLN A 371 -19.33 11.44 3.35
N MET A 372 -19.11 10.78 4.49
CA MET A 372 -18.15 9.67 4.62
C MET A 372 -18.49 8.51 3.67
N MET A 373 -19.76 8.09 3.64
CA MET A 373 -20.20 6.99 2.77
C MET A 373 -20.08 7.32 1.28
N LYS A 374 -20.29 8.58 0.89
CA LYS A 374 -20.08 9.06 -0.49
C LYS A 374 -18.60 9.11 -0.85
N ASN A 375 -17.77 9.68 0.04
CA ASN A 375 -16.32 9.75 -0.09
C ASN A 375 -15.66 8.37 -0.22
N GLY A 376 -16.32 7.30 0.24
CA GLY A 376 -15.85 5.92 0.09
C GLY A 376 -16.12 5.28 -1.28
N ARG A 377 -16.77 5.96 -2.23
CA ARG A 377 -17.09 5.45 -3.58
C ARG A 377 -16.20 6.07 -4.64
N LEU A 378 -16.03 5.45 -5.80
CA LEU A 378 -15.21 6.05 -6.88
C LEU A 378 -15.84 7.34 -7.43
N GLY A 379 -15.02 8.38 -7.62
CA GLY A 379 -15.47 9.67 -8.14
C GLY A 379 -16.39 10.44 -7.18
N ILE A 380 -16.69 11.70 -7.52
CA ILE A 380 -17.56 12.55 -6.71
C ILE A 380 -19.03 12.18 -6.93
N GLU A 381 -19.70 11.69 -5.90
CA GLU A 381 -21.10 11.24 -5.97
C GLU A 381 -22.09 12.44 -5.95
N PRO A 382 -23.33 12.26 -6.47
CA PRO A 382 -24.37 13.27 -6.34
C PRO A 382 -24.62 13.73 -4.89
N GLY A 383 -24.45 15.04 -4.65
CA GLY A 383 -24.56 15.67 -3.34
C GLY A 383 -23.42 15.32 -2.37
N GLU A 384 -22.32 14.75 -2.85
CA GLU A 384 -21.03 14.79 -2.16
C GLU A 384 -20.47 16.22 -2.24
N ILE A 385 -19.81 16.67 -1.19
CA ILE A 385 -19.10 17.95 -1.21
C ILE A 385 -17.76 17.73 -1.90
N PRO A 386 -17.47 18.41 -3.03
CA PRO A 386 -16.20 18.27 -3.73
C PRO A 386 -15.01 18.66 -2.85
N GLY A 387 -13.88 17.98 -3.04
CA GLY A 387 -12.66 18.18 -2.26
C GLY A 387 -12.34 16.98 -1.37
N SER A 388 -11.62 17.20 -0.29
CA SER A 388 -11.29 16.14 0.67
C SER A 388 -12.42 15.87 1.66
N LEU A 389 -12.32 14.76 2.40
CA LEU A 389 -13.23 14.48 3.53
C LEU A 389 -13.21 15.62 4.57
N HIS A 390 -12.05 16.24 4.80
CA HIS A 390 -11.92 17.42 5.65
C HIS A 390 -12.84 18.56 5.18
N ASP A 391 -12.83 18.87 3.89
CA ASP A 391 -13.64 19.97 3.32
C ASP A 391 -15.14 19.68 3.45
N ALA A 392 -15.52 18.42 3.24
CA ALA A 392 -16.89 17.97 3.46
C ALA A 392 -17.32 18.13 4.92
N MET A 393 -16.49 17.72 5.88
CA MET A 393 -16.79 17.81 7.31
C MET A 393 -16.92 19.25 7.79
N MET A 394 -15.99 20.13 7.40
CA MET A 394 -16.04 21.56 7.74
C MET A 394 -17.35 22.24 7.30
N ARG A 395 -17.97 21.73 6.23
CA ARG A 395 -19.20 22.28 5.67
C ARG A 395 -20.48 21.69 6.30
N VAL A 396 -20.52 20.39 6.60
CA VAL A 396 -21.73 19.75 7.14
C VAL A 396 -21.83 19.76 8.66
N ALA A 397 -20.71 19.94 9.33
CA ALA A 397 -20.60 20.02 10.78
C ALA A 397 -19.58 21.12 11.14
N PRO A 398 -19.96 22.40 11.01
CA PRO A 398 -19.05 23.51 11.33
C PRO A 398 -18.64 23.48 12.81
N GLY A 399 -17.52 24.11 13.14
CA GLY A 399 -16.98 24.12 14.52
C GLY A 399 -16.06 22.94 14.85
N MET A 400 -15.60 22.22 13.82
CA MET A 400 -14.58 21.19 13.93
C MET A 400 -13.30 21.77 14.56
N ARG A 401 -12.84 21.17 15.65
CA ARG A 401 -11.54 21.50 16.24
C ARG A 401 -10.44 20.74 15.50
N MET A 402 -9.62 21.47 14.76
CA MET A 402 -8.43 20.92 14.13
C MET A 402 -7.32 20.69 15.15
N MET A 403 -6.70 19.52 15.08
CA MET A 403 -5.51 19.20 15.87
C MET A 403 -4.26 19.77 15.17
N PRO A 404 -3.25 20.24 15.92
CA PRO A 404 -1.98 20.64 15.31
C PRO A 404 -1.39 19.52 14.44
N GLY A 405 -0.93 19.86 13.24
CA GLY A 405 -0.37 18.91 12.28
C GLY A 405 -1.41 18.14 11.46
N ALA A 406 -2.72 18.38 11.66
CA ALA A 406 -3.76 17.69 10.92
C ALA A 406 -3.85 18.15 9.45
N THR A 407 -3.44 19.38 9.13
CA THR A 407 -3.53 19.96 7.78
C THR A 407 -2.18 20.33 7.19
N GLU A 408 -1.15 20.46 8.01
CA GLU A 408 0.18 20.90 7.62
C GLU A 408 0.95 19.76 6.92
N PRO A 409 1.70 20.05 5.84
CA PRO A 409 2.50 19.04 5.16
C PRO A 409 3.65 18.55 6.06
N GLY A 410 3.85 17.23 6.14
CA GLY A 410 4.97 16.65 6.88
C GLY A 410 4.79 16.64 8.40
N GLU A 411 3.65 17.08 8.91
CA GLU A 411 3.32 17.02 10.33
C GLU A 411 2.33 15.89 10.65
N THR A 412 2.46 15.27 11.83
CA THR A 412 1.55 14.23 12.30
C THR A 412 0.64 14.81 13.38
N PRO A 413 -0.69 14.64 13.33
CA PRO A 413 -1.59 15.02 14.41
C PRO A 413 -1.46 14.07 15.60
N ARG A 414 -0.36 14.19 16.37
CA ARG A 414 0.11 13.19 17.34
C ARG A 414 -0.97 12.72 18.32
N MET A 415 -1.66 13.67 18.95
CA MET A 415 -2.71 13.33 19.92
C MET A 415 -3.80 12.45 19.31
N MET A 416 -4.16 12.72 18.06
CA MET A 416 -5.17 11.97 17.33
C MET A 416 -4.67 10.58 16.97
N THR A 417 -3.47 10.47 16.40
CA THR A 417 -2.89 9.17 16.00
C THR A 417 -2.63 8.27 17.22
N GLU A 418 -2.05 8.82 18.29
CA GLU A 418 -1.80 8.10 19.55
C GLU A 418 -3.10 7.58 20.18
N THR A 419 -4.16 8.40 20.17
CA THR A 419 -5.46 7.98 20.70
C THR A 419 -6.08 6.86 19.85
N MET A 420 -6.08 7.01 18.52
CA MET A 420 -6.61 5.98 17.62
C MET A 420 -5.81 4.67 17.74
N GLU A 421 -4.48 4.73 17.78
CA GLU A 421 -3.63 3.57 17.98
C GLU A 421 -3.90 2.88 19.32
N ALA A 422 -3.99 3.64 20.41
CA ALA A 422 -4.30 3.08 21.72
C ALA A 422 -5.69 2.42 21.75
N ASN A 423 -6.70 3.03 21.12
CA ASN A 423 -8.03 2.45 20.98
C ASN A 423 -7.99 1.13 20.20
N TRP A 424 -7.27 1.11 19.07
CA TRP A 424 -7.13 -0.09 18.26
C TRP A 424 -6.37 -1.20 18.99
N ARG A 425 -5.28 -0.90 19.70
CA ARG A 425 -4.52 -1.90 20.46
C ARG A 425 -5.38 -2.56 21.55
N ARG A 426 -6.20 -1.78 22.27
CA ARG A 426 -7.18 -2.34 23.23
C ARG A 426 -8.25 -3.20 22.57
N LYS A 427 -8.68 -2.86 21.35
CA LYS A 427 -9.56 -3.72 20.54
C LYS A 427 -8.84 -5.01 20.16
N ALA A 428 -7.59 -4.92 19.68
CA ALA A 428 -6.77 -6.04 19.23
C ALA A 428 -6.45 -7.05 20.35
N GLU A 429 -6.31 -6.61 21.59
CA GLU A 429 -6.17 -7.49 22.77
C GLU A 429 -7.34 -8.48 22.92
N ARG A 430 -8.52 -8.09 22.44
CA ARG A 430 -9.75 -8.91 22.49
C ARG A 430 -10.03 -9.64 21.17
N MET A 431 -9.24 -9.35 20.13
CA MET A 431 -9.36 -10.02 18.84
C MET A 431 -8.61 -11.36 18.89
N PRO A 432 -9.26 -12.48 18.59
CA PRO A 432 -8.56 -13.74 18.44
C PRO A 432 -7.59 -13.65 17.26
N ASP A 433 -6.46 -14.33 17.38
CA ASP A 433 -5.56 -14.50 16.24
C ASP A 433 -6.22 -15.42 15.21
N ILE A 434 -6.10 -15.05 13.93
CA ILE A 434 -6.53 -15.92 12.85
C ILE A 434 -5.69 -17.21 12.85
N ALA A 435 -6.38 -18.35 12.79
CA ALA A 435 -5.75 -19.65 12.79
C ALA A 435 -4.84 -19.82 11.55
N PRO A 436 -3.64 -20.40 11.70
CA PRO A 436 -2.81 -20.75 10.55
C PRO A 436 -3.55 -21.72 9.62
N ILE A 437 -3.14 -21.75 8.36
CA ILE A 437 -3.56 -22.80 7.42
C ILE A 437 -2.63 -24.01 7.54
N ASP A 438 -3.18 -25.20 7.42
CA ASP A 438 -2.40 -26.43 7.38
C ASP A 438 -1.70 -26.57 6.03
N MET A 439 -0.36 -26.63 6.06
CA MET A 439 0.48 -26.82 4.88
C MET A 439 0.93 -28.28 4.71
N GLY A 440 0.55 -29.19 5.62
CA GLY A 440 0.86 -30.61 5.53
C GLY A 440 0.10 -31.34 4.42
N VAL A 441 -0.97 -30.74 3.92
CA VAL A 441 -1.78 -31.26 2.81
C VAL A 441 -1.67 -30.31 1.62
N GLU A 442 -1.10 -30.83 0.53
CA GLU A 442 -1.08 -30.10 -0.74
C GLU A 442 -2.50 -30.07 -1.34
N PRO A 443 -3.04 -28.88 -1.66
CA PRO A 443 -4.35 -28.79 -2.29
C PRO A 443 -4.25 -29.24 -3.75
N SER A 444 -5.36 -29.80 -4.25
CA SER A 444 -5.56 -30.08 -5.67
C SER A 444 -6.64 -29.16 -6.22
N LEU A 445 -6.50 -28.77 -7.49
CA LEU A 445 -7.43 -27.82 -8.08
C LEU A 445 -8.81 -28.47 -8.30
N GLY A 446 -9.78 -28.08 -7.48
CA GLY A 446 -11.17 -28.43 -7.69
C GLY A 446 -11.85 -27.61 -8.79
N ALA A 447 -13.08 -28.02 -9.14
CA ALA A 447 -13.97 -27.19 -9.96
C ALA A 447 -14.13 -25.79 -9.36
N ALA A 448 -14.23 -24.77 -10.21
CA ALA A 448 -14.44 -23.39 -9.77
C ALA A 448 -15.69 -23.32 -8.89
N ARG A 449 -15.52 -22.88 -7.64
CA ARG A 449 -16.64 -22.77 -6.70
C ARG A 449 -17.30 -21.42 -6.90
N VAL A 450 -18.48 -21.42 -7.52
CA VAL A 450 -19.32 -20.22 -7.57
C VAL A 450 -19.77 -19.94 -6.14
N ALA A 451 -19.33 -18.81 -5.57
CA ALA A 451 -19.85 -18.35 -4.29
C ALA A 451 -21.38 -18.25 -4.41
N SER A 452 -22.11 -18.93 -3.53
CA SER A 452 -23.57 -18.86 -3.48
C SER A 452 -23.99 -17.39 -3.43
N ARG A 453 -24.86 -16.99 -4.37
CA ARG A 453 -25.31 -15.61 -4.59
C ARG A 453 -25.80 -14.93 -3.32
#